data_AF-A0A9X1XJB8-F1
#
_entry.id   AF-A0A9X1XJB8-F1
#
_cell.length_a   1.000
_cell.length_b   1.000
_cell.length_c   1.000
_cell.angle_alpha   90.00
_cell.angle_beta   90.00
_cell.angle_gamma   90.00
#
_symmetry.space_group_name_H-M   'P 1'
#
loop_
_entity.id
_entity.type
_entity.pdbx_description
1 polymer ?
#
loop_
_entity_poly.entity_id
_entity_poly.type
_entity_poly.pdbx_seq_one_letter_code
_entity_poly.pdbx_strand_id
1 'polypeptide(L)'
;MNKMLIAAAASSVLLLAGCASGPDEETMAKMDDLSSQVTQLQQDVNSLKSEHAMLKSEAQKAKSAVMAAQEESARANERIDNIAQSYTK
;
A
#
# COMPACT_ATOMS: atom_id res chain seq x y z
N MET A 1 -1.92 1.05 -19.69
CA MET A 1 -3.13 0.79 -20.50
C MET A 1 -4.06 -0.05 -19.64
N ASN A 2 -5.19 0.52 -19.17
CA ASN A 2 -6.38 -0.21 -18.67
C ASN A 2 -7.54 0.73 -18.26
N LYS A 3 -7.62 1.94 -18.83
CA LYS A 3 -8.70 2.91 -18.52
C LYS A 3 -10.00 2.63 -19.28
N MET A 4 -10.00 1.64 -20.18
CA MET A 4 -11.11 1.35 -21.08
C MET A 4 -12.11 0.29 -20.55
N LEU A 5 -11.81 -0.38 -19.43
CA LEU A 5 -12.70 -1.42 -18.90
C LEU A 5 -13.82 -0.88 -18.00
N ILE A 6 -13.72 0.36 -17.52
CA ILE A 6 -14.74 0.96 -16.64
C ILE A 6 -15.88 1.62 -17.45
N ALA A 7 -15.67 1.91 -18.73
CA ALA A 7 -16.66 2.61 -19.56
C ALA A 7 -17.73 1.71 -20.18
N ALA A 8 -17.58 0.38 -20.15
CA ALA A 8 -18.50 -0.56 -20.81
C ALA A 8 -19.67 -1.05 -19.93
N ALA A 9 -19.77 -0.59 -18.68
CA ALA A 9 -20.80 -1.06 -17.74
C ALA A 9 -22.12 -0.26 -17.77
N ALA A 10 -22.23 0.81 -18.56
CA ALA A 10 -23.36 1.74 -18.49
C ALA A 10 -24.36 1.67 -19.67
N SER A 11 -24.21 0.74 -20.61
CA SER A 11 -25.05 0.69 -21.82
C SER A 11 -25.65 -0.68 -22.06
N SER A 12 -26.53 -1.14 -21.17
CA SER A 12 -27.48 -2.24 -21.43
C SER A 12 -28.67 -2.24 -20.45
N VAL A 13 -29.26 -1.06 -20.16
CA VAL A 13 -30.60 -0.98 -19.55
C VAL A 13 -31.64 -1.03 -20.69
N LEU A 14 -31.73 -2.18 -21.35
CA LEU A 14 -32.77 -2.48 -22.34
C LEU A 14 -33.26 -3.93 -22.15
N LEU A 15 -33.73 -4.26 -20.95
CA LEU A 15 -34.62 -5.41 -20.73
C LEU A 15 -35.78 -4.96 -19.84
N LEU A 16 -36.74 -4.32 -20.50
CA LEU A 16 -37.98 -3.80 -19.96
C LEU A 16 -39.12 -4.84 -20.03
N ALA A 17 -38.91 -6.06 -19.52
CA ALA A 17 -39.98 -7.06 -19.38
C ALA A 17 -39.64 -8.09 -18.28
N GLY A 18 -40.05 -7.84 -17.03
CA GLY A 18 -39.89 -8.82 -15.95
C GLY A 18 -39.94 -8.25 -14.54
N CYS A 19 -41.07 -7.67 -14.13
CA CYS A 19 -41.29 -7.18 -12.76
C CYS A 19 -42.01 -8.22 -11.86
N ALA A 20 -41.65 -9.51 -11.96
CA ALA A 20 -42.23 -10.56 -11.10
C ALA A 20 -41.38 -11.84 -10.89
N SER A 21 -40.26 -11.99 -11.60
CA SER A 21 -39.35 -13.14 -11.44
C SER A 21 -38.01 -12.60 -10.93
N GLY A 22 -37.50 -13.15 -9.83
CA GLY A 22 -36.20 -12.77 -9.29
C GLY A 22 -35.06 -12.95 -10.29
N PRO A 23 -33.83 -12.50 -9.96
CA PRO A 23 -32.67 -12.73 -10.81
C PRO A 23 -32.56 -14.21 -11.20
N ASP A 24 -32.29 -14.48 -12.47
CA ASP A 24 -32.10 -15.85 -12.96
C ASP A 24 -30.85 -16.50 -12.34
N GLU A 25 -30.74 -17.83 -12.47
CA GLU A 25 -29.65 -18.61 -11.87
C GLU A 25 -28.26 -18.12 -12.33
N GLU A 26 -28.13 -17.67 -13.58
CA GLU A 26 -26.88 -17.12 -14.10
C GLU A 26 -26.52 -15.80 -13.41
N THR A 27 -27.51 -14.94 -13.19
CA THR A 27 -27.34 -13.68 -12.46
C THR A 27 -26.98 -13.92 -10.99
N MET A 28 -27.61 -14.90 -10.33
CA MET A 28 -27.24 -15.27 -8.97
C MET A 28 -25.81 -15.81 -8.88
N ALA A 29 -25.40 -16.69 -9.80
CA ALA A 29 -24.05 -17.24 -9.82
C ALA A 29 -22.97 -16.15 -10.03
N LYS A 30 -23.23 -15.18 -10.91
CA LYS A 30 -22.35 -14.00 -11.08
C LYS A 30 -22.29 -13.14 -9.83
N MET A 31 -23.42 -12.98 -9.12
CA MET A 31 -23.47 -12.21 -7.87
C MET A 31 -22.65 -12.88 -6.76
N ASP A 32 -22.73 -14.20 -6.64
CA ASP A 32 -21.92 -14.97 -5.68
C ASP A 32 -20.42 -14.88 -5.99
N ASP A 33 -20.04 -14.99 -7.27
CA ASP A 33 -18.65 -14.84 -7.71
C ASP A 33 -18.12 -13.42 -7.42
N LEU A 34 -18.89 -12.37 -7.74
CA LEU A 34 -18.53 -11.00 -7.39
C LEU A 34 -18.38 -10.82 -5.87
N SER A 35 -19.27 -11.42 -5.07
CA SER A 35 -19.21 -11.35 -3.61
C SER A 35 -17.95 -12.00 -3.05
N SER A 36 -17.54 -13.14 -3.63
CA SER A 36 -16.29 -13.82 -3.32
C SER A 36 -15.08 -12.95 -3.68
N GLN A 37 -15.05 -12.39 -4.89
CA GLN A 37 -13.99 -11.49 -5.34
C GLN A 37 -13.87 -10.24 -4.46
N VAL A 38 -15.00 -9.62 -4.07
CA VAL A 38 -15.01 -8.47 -3.15
C VAL A 38 -14.48 -8.86 -1.78
N THR A 39 -14.84 -10.04 -1.27
CA THR A 39 -14.32 -10.56 0.00
C THR A 39 -12.80 -10.76 -0.07
N GLN A 40 -12.29 -11.34 -1.14
CA GLN A 40 -10.85 -11.53 -1.35
C GLN A 40 -10.12 -10.18 -1.43
N LEU A 41 -10.62 -9.24 -2.26
CA LEU A 41 -10.04 -7.90 -2.37
C LEU A 41 -10.03 -7.18 -1.02
N GLN A 42 -11.07 -7.36 -0.19
CA GLN A 42 -11.12 -6.75 1.14
C GLN A 42 -10.06 -7.34 2.07
N GLN A 43 -9.77 -8.64 1.97
CA GLN A 43 -8.67 -9.29 2.71
C GLN A 43 -7.31 -8.77 2.23
N ASP A 44 -7.10 -8.70 0.91
CA ASP A 44 -5.85 -8.22 0.32
C ASP A 44 -5.56 -6.76 0.71
N VAL A 45 -6.59 -5.90 0.69
CA VAL A 45 -6.48 -4.50 1.13
C VAL A 45 -6.11 -4.41 2.62
N ASN A 46 -6.66 -5.29 3.46
CA ASN A 46 -6.33 -5.32 4.88
C ASN A 46 -4.90 -5.80 5.12
N SER A 47 -4.43 -6.80 4.37
CA SER A 47 -3.02 -7.24 4.40
C SER A 47 -2.09 -6.10 3.99
N LEU A 48 -2.37 -5.46 2.86
CA LEU A 48 -1.54 -4.39 2.32
C LEU A 48 -1.46 -3.18 3.27
N LYS A 49 -2.56 -2.84 3.97
CA LYS A 49 -2.56 -1.81 5.01
C LYS A 49 -1.65 -2.17 6.19
N SER A 50 -1.66 -3.45 6.60
CA SER A 50 -0.78 -3.95 7.67
C SER A 50 0.70 -3.87 7.26
N GLU A 51 1.02 -4.37 6.07
CA GLU A 51 2.38 -4.30 5.50
C GLU A 51 2.88 -2.86 5.38
N HIS A 52 2.04 -1.95 4.89
CA HIS A 52 2.38 -0.54 4.79
C HIS A 52 2.65 0.11 6.15
N ALA A 53 1.88 -0.27 7.20
CA ALA A 53 2.14 0.22 8.55
C ALA A 53 3.48 -0.29 9.11
N MET A 54 3.83 -1.56 8.84
CA MET A 54 5.12 -2.14 9.23
C MET A 54 6.29 -1.44 8.52
N LEU A 55 6.21 -1.32 7.19
CA LEU A 55 7.21 -0.61 6.37
C LEU A 55 7.42 0.83 6.84
N LYS A 56 6.35 1.55 7.17
CA LYS A 56 6.44 2.91 7.71
C LYS A 56 7.20 2.94 9.04
N SER A 57 6.96 1.98 9.93
CA SER A 57 7.68 1.87 11.21
C SER A 57 9.16 1.56 10.98
N GLU A 58 9.49 0.63 10.08
CA GLU A 58 10.87 0.29 9.73
C GLU A 58 11.61 1.47 9.11
N ALA A 59 10.98 2.22 8.21
CA ALA A 59 11.55 3.42 7.63
C ALA A 59 11.87 4.49 8.68
N GLN A 60 11.00 4.66 9.68
CA GLN A 60 11.26 5.57 10.80
C GLN A 60 12.46 5.11 11.65
N LYS A 61 12.53 3.82 11.97
CA LYS A 61 13.67 3.23 12.70
C LYS A 61 14.98 3.41 11.94
N ALA A 62 14.98 3.14 10.63
CA ALA A 62 16.14 3.32 9.76
C ALA A 62 16.59 4.79 9.74
N LYS A 63 15.65 5.74 9.62
CA LYS A 63 15.94 7.17 9.69
C LYS A 63 16.62 7.55 11.01
N SER A 64 16.09 7.08 12.14
CA SER A 64 16.70 7.33 13.46
C SER A 64 18.10 6.74 13.58
N ALA A 65 18.33 5.53 13.06
CA ALA A 65 19.64 4.90 13.07
C ALA A 65 20.66 5.69 12.23
N VAL A 66 20.26 6.18 11.04
CA VAL A 66 21.10 7.03 10.20
C VAL A 66 21.46 8.34 10.91
N MET A 67 20.49 8.99 11.55
CA MET A 67 20.75 10.22 12.31
C MET A 67 21.76 9.99 13.44
N ALA A 68 21.60 8.90 14.20
CA ALA A 68 22.54 8.54 15.27
C ALA A 68 23.95 8.25 14.73
N ALA A 69 24.05 7.53 13.60
CA ALA A 69 25.33 7.24 12.95
C ALA A 69 26.01 8.52 12.44
N GLN A 70 25.24 9.47 11.87
CA GLN A 70 25.76 10.75 11.42
C GLN A 70 26.29 11.59 12.59
N GLU A 71 25.56 11.63 13.70
CA GLU A 71 25.98 12.35 14.91
C GLU A 71 27.28 11.76 15.50
N GLU A 72 27.39 10.43 15.54
CA GLU A 72 28.60 9.77 16.01
C GLU A 72 29.79 10.01 15.07
N SER A 73 29.55 10.00 13.75
CA SER A 73 30.59 10.35 12.78
C SER A 73 31.08 11.78 12.96
N ALA A 74 30.19 12.73 13.27
CA ALA A 74 30.57 14.12 13.53
C ALA A 74 31.45 14.23 14.79
N ARG A 75 31.06 13.56 15.88
CA ARG A 75 31.88 13.47 17.10
C ARG A 75 33.23 12.83 16.86
N ALA A 76 33.28 11.75 16.07
CA ALA A 76 34.54 11.09 15.73
C ALA A 76 35.46 12.03 14.94
N ASN A 77 34.93 12.78 13.98
CA ASN A 77 35.69 13.78 13.23
C ASN A 77 36.23 14.89 14.14
N GLU A 78 35.40 15.41 15.04
CA GLU A 78 35.85 16.42 16.01
C GLU A 78 37.00 15.90 16.90
N ARG A 79 36.92 14.63 17.33
CA ARG A 79 38.01 13.98 18.07
C ARG A 79 39.28 13.87 17.23
N ILE A 80 39.17 13.51 15.96
CA ILE A 80 40.31 13.42 15.03
C ILE A 80 40.95 14.80 14.85
N ASP A 81 40.16 15.84 14.63
CA ASP A 81 40.64 17.21 14.44
C ASP A 81 41.38 17.72 15.69
N ASN A 82 40.82 17.47 16.87
CA ASN A 82 41.47 17.83 18.14
C ASN A 82 42.81 17.11 18.33
N ILE A 83 42.88 15.83 17.98
CA ILE A 83 44.13 15.06 18.03
C ILE A 83 45.14 15.62 17.03
N ALA A 84 44.75 15.88 15.79
CA ALA A 84 45.62 16.44 14.76
C ALA A 84 46.19 17.82 15.17
N GLN A 85 45.37 18.66 15.80
CA GLN A 85 45.81 19.94 16.35
C GLN A 85 46.80 19.77 17.52
N SER A 86 46.66 18.71 18.33
CA SER A 86 47.59 18.45 19.43
C SER A 86 49.01 18.08 18.98
N TYR A 87 49.18 17.59 17.76
CA TYR A 87 50.49 17.25 17.17
C TYR A 87 51.13 18.38 16.36
N THR A 88 50.39 19.47 16.11
CA THR A 88 50.85 20.64 15.33
C THR A 88 51.06 21.88 16.20
N LYS A 89 50.81 21.79 17.51
CA LYS A 89 51.23 22.76 18.54
C LYS A 89 52.54 22.31 19.18
#